data_AF-A0A0B0EGE4-F1
#
_entry.id   AF-A0A0B0EGE4-F1
#
_cell.length_a   1.000
_cell.length_b   1.000
_cell.length_c   1.000
_cell.angle_alpha   90.00
_cell.angle_beta   90.00
_cell.angle_gamma   90.00
#
_symmetry.space_group_name_H-M   'P 1'
#
loop_
_entity.id
_entity.type
_entity.pdbx_description
1 polymer ?
#
loop_
_entity_poly.entity_id
_entity_poly.type
_entity_poly.pdbx_seq_one_letter_code
_entity_poly.pdbx_strand_id
1 'polypeptide(L)' 'MVNNPQIKKIEITASDAVAGYLLNNKRKKLAELEEKFSTTIIINGIIGQKTGEVTTNCTDSEGNRIVTR' A
#
# COMPACT_ATOMS: atom_id res chain seq x y z
N MET A 1 8.18 11.84 1.82
CA MET A 1 7.85 10.40 1.79
C MET A 1 6.77 10.01 0.77
N VAL A 2 5.76 10.84 0.45
CA VAL A 2 4.65 10.42 -0.44
C VAL A 2 4.81 10.86 -1.91
N ASN A 3 5.76 11.75 -2.21
CA ASN A 3 5.89 12.39 -3.53
C ASN A 3 7.17 11.94 -4.27
N ASN A 4 7.51 10.66 -4.21
CA ASN A 4 8.55 10.11 -5.08
C ASN A 4 7.88 9.65 -6.39
N PRO A 5 8.02 10.39 -7.51
CA PRO A 5 7.36 10.06 -8.78
C PRO A 5 7.82 8.72 -9.38
N GLN A 6 8.93 8.17 -8.87
CA GLN A 6 9.42 6.85 -9.25
C GLN A 6 8.56 5.73 -8.67
N ILE A 7 7.83 5.96 -7.57
CA ILE A 7 6.96 4.91 -6.99
C ILE A 7 5.74 4.72 -7.89
N LYS A 8 5.63 3.53 -8.48
CA LYS A 8 4.50 3.12 -9.32
C LYS A 8 3.58 2.11 -8.66
N LYS A 9 4.08 1.33 -7.70
CA LYS A 9 3.26 0.42 -6.92
C LYS A 9 3.68 0.40 -5.45
N ILE A 10 2.70 0.45 -4.56
CA ILE A 10 2.84 0.32 -3.11
C ILE A 10 2.07 -0.93 -2.68
N GLU A 11 2.76 -1.85 -2.04
CA GLU A 11 2.17 -3.07 -1.47
C GLU A 11 2.21 -2.97 0.05
N ILE A 12 1.05 -3.04 0.68
CA ILE A 12 0.87 -2.95 2.14
C ILE A 12 0.36 -4.30 2.62
N THR A 13 1.12 -4.94 3.50
CA THR A 13 0.74 -6.19 4.15
C THR A 13 0.41 -5.94 5.60
N ALA A 14 -0.81 -6.27 6.00
CA ALA A 14 -1.33 -6.06 7.35
C ALA A 14 -2.18 -7.26 7.81
N SER A 15 -2.66 -7.23 9.05
CA SER A 15 -3.66 -8.21 9.49
C SER A 15 -4.93 -8.14 8.62
N ASP A 16 -5.63 -9.26 8.50
CA ASP A 16 -6.88 -9.39 7.76
C ASP A 16 -7.92 -8.33 8.16
N ALA A 17 -8.07 -8.05 9.46
CA ALA A 17 -8.96 -7.03 9.98
C ALA A 17 -8.58 -5.62 9.49
N VAL A 18 -7.29 -5.29 9.45
CA VAL A 18 -6.80 -4.00 8.96
C VAL A 18 -6.97 -3.90 7.44
N ALA A 19 -6.61 -4.95 6.71
CA ALA A 19 -6.78 -5.00 5.26
C ALA A 19 -8.27 -4.85 4.88
N GLY A 20 -9.15 -5.58 5.57
CA GLY A 20 -10.60 -5.47 5.40
C GLY A 20 -11.12 -4.07 5.72
N TYR A 21 -10.64 -3.43 6.79
CA TYR A 21 -11.02 -2.05 7.09
C TYR A 21 -10.57 -1.07 6.00
N LEU A 22 -9.33 -1.19 5.51
CA LEU A 22 -8.80 -0.31 4.47
C LEU A 22 -9.58 -0.47 3.16
N LEU A 23 -9.80 -1.71 2.74
CA LEU A 23 -10.47 -2.05 1.48
C LEU A 23 -11.98 -1.82 1.50
N ASN A 24 -12.62 -1.71 2.66
CA ASN A 24 -14.06 -1.42 2.76
C ASN A 24 -14.33 0.02 3.18
N ASN A 25 -13.74 0.46 4.28
CA ASN A 25 -14.07 1.74 4.91
C ASN A 25 -13.20 2.90 4.41
N LYS A 26 -12.03 2.60 3.84
CA LYS A 26 -11.12 3.61 3.26
C LYS A 26 -10.95 3.50 1.74
N ARG A 27 -11.77 2.68 1.07
CA ARG A 27 -11.68 2.43 -0.38
C ARG A 27 -11.66 3.71 -1.22
N LYS A 28 -12.56 4.66 -0.96
CA LYS A 28 -12.62 5.94 -1.69
C LYS A 28 -11.32 6.73 -1.55
N LYS A 29 -10.77 6.79 -0.34
CA LYS A 29 -9.51 7.49 -0.07
C LYS A 29 -8.31 6.78 -0.72
N LEU A 30 -8.33 5.45 -0.81
CA LEU A 30 -7.31 4.71 -1.56
C LEU A 30 -7.35 5.08 -3.05
N ALA A 31 -8.53 5.06 -3.67
CA ALA A 31 -8.70 5.45 -5.08
C ALA A 31 -8.23 6.90 -5.34
N GLU A 32 -8.59 7.85 -4.46
CA GLU A 32 -8.11 9.23 -4.55
C GLU A 32 -6.58 9.34 -4.49
N LEU A 33 -5.92 8.51 -3.68
CA LEU A 33 -4.46 8.47 -3.60
C LEU A 33 -3.85 7.85 -4.85
N GLU A 34 -4.43 6.77 -5.36
CA GLU A 34 -3.96 6.12 -6.60
C GLU A 34 -4.02 7.08 -7.78
N GLU A 35 -5.12 7.81 -7.93
CA GLU A 35 -5.32 8.81 -8.97
C GLU A 35 -4.33 9.99 -8.80
N LYS A 36 -4.29 10.57 -7.59
CA LYS A 36 -3.45 11.75 -7.31
C LYS A 36 -1.97 11.51 -7.56
N PHE A 37 -1.47 10.32 -7.25
CA PHE A 37 -0.05 10.00 -7.38
C PHE A 37 0.29 9.14 -8.60
N SER A 38 -0.73 8.73 -9.37
CA SER A 38 -0.56 7.78 -10.49
C SER A 38 0.22 6.54 -10.06
N THR A 39 -0.19 5.96 -8.93
CA THR A 39 0.45 4.83 -8.25
C THR A 39 -0.61 3.78 -7.93
N THR A 40 -0.29 2.50 -8.12
CA THR A 40 -1.17 1.40 -7.70
C THR A 40 -0.96 1.05 -6.23
N ILE A 41 -2.02 0.88 -5.46
CA ILE A 41 -1.94 0.49 -4.05
C ILE A 41 -2.58 -0.90 -3.87
N ILE A 42 -1.77 -1.87 -3.44
CA ILE A 42 -2.21 -3.24 -3.15
C ILE A 42 -2.23 -3.43 -1.64
N ILE A 43 -3.35 -3.91 -1.10
CA ILE A 43 -3.49 -4.24 0.33
C ILE A 43 -3.65 -5.75 0.48
N ASN A 44 -2.69 -6.39 1.14
CA ASN A 44 -2.68 -7.81 1.43
C ASN A 44 -3.03 -8.04 2.91
N GLY A 45 -4.04 -8.88 3.17
CA GLY A 45 -4.41 -9.31 4.52
C GLY A 45 -3.79 -10.66 4.87
N ILE A 46 -3.12 -10.76 6.00
CA ILE A 46 -2.58 -12.02 6.54
C ILE A 46 -3.36 -12.41 7.79
N ILE A 47 -3.89 -13.65 7.79
CA ILE A 47 -4.57 -14.24 8.94
C ILE A 47 -3.54 -14.52 10.03
N GLY A 48 -3.83 -14.11 11.26
CA GLY A 48 -2.96 -14.35 12.42
C GLY A 48 -1.78 -13.36 12.54
N GLN A 49 -1.62 -12.41 11.61
CA GLN A 49 -0.69 -11.29 11.78
C GLN A 49 -1.20 -10.37 12.90
N LYS A 50 -0.30 -9.90 13.76
CA LYS A 50 -0.65 -9.03 14.88
C LYS A 50 -1.13 -7.66 14.38
N THR A 51 -2.28 -7.20 14.88
CA THR A 51 -2.75 -5.84 14.63
C THR A 51 -1.70 -4.84 15.11
N GLY A 52 -1.21 -3.99 14.20
CA GLY A 52 -0.15 -3.01 14.44
C GLY A 52 1.16 -3.32 13.71
N GLU A 53 1.38 -4.56 13.27
CA GLU A 53 2.45 -4.89 12.34
C GLU A 53 1.97 -4.59 10.92
N VAL A 54 2.72 -3.75 10.20
CA VAL A 54 2.45 -3.42 8.81
C VAL A 54 3.78 -3.42 8.07
N THR A 55 3.82 -4.13 6.94
CA THR A 55 4.95 -4.07 6.02
C THR A 55 4.54 -3.30 4.78
N THR A 56 5.37 -2.34 4.36
CA THR A 56 5.15 -1.57 3.14
C THR A 56 6.31 -1.78 2.18
N ASN A 57 6.02 -2.12 0.93
CA ASN A 57 7.00 -2.28 -0.14
C ASN A 57 6.63 -1.35 -1.29
N CYS A 58 7.59 -0.56 -1.77
CA CYS A 58 7.41 0.34 -2.89
C CYS A 58 8.22 -0.16 -4.08
N THR A 59 7.66 -0.07 -5.29
CA THR A 59 8.31 -0.50 -6.53
C THR A 59 8.17 0.56 -7.62
N ASP A 60 9.17 0.65 -8.49
CA ASP A 60 9.15 1.52 -9.66
C ASP A 60 8.43 0.89 -10.87
N SER A 61 8.45 1.57 -12.01
CA SER A 61 7.86 1.07 -13.27
C SER A 61 8.55 -0.16 -13.84
N GLU A 62 9.79 -0.42 -13.45
CA GLU A 62 10.58 -1.57 -13.89
C GLU A 62 10.40 -2.76 -12.93
N GLY A 63 9.65 -2.57 -11.84
CA GLY A 63 9.44 -3.58 -10.80
C GLY A 63 10.57 -3.64 -9.77
N ASN A 64 11.54 -2.72 -9.81
CA ASN A 64 12.61 -2.69 -8.83
C ASN A 64 12.08 -2.14 -7.50
N ARG A 65 12.54 -2.75 -6.40
CA ARG A 65 12.19 -2.29 -5.06
C ARG A 65 12.87 -0.96 -4.78
N ILE A 66 12.06 0.06 -4.48
CA ILE A 66 12.56 1.35 -4.00
C ILE A 66 12.73 1.23 -2.49
N VAL A 67 14.00 1.18 -2.04
CA VAL A 67 14.33 1.26 -0.62
C VAL A 67 14.26 2.73 -0.20
N THR A 68 13.14 3.12 0.39
CA THR A 68 13.02 4.41 1.05
C THR A 68 13.72 4.32 2.42
N ARG A 69 14.90 4.95 2.56
CA ARG A 69 15.53 5.21 3.86
C ARG A 69 14.77 6.29 4.64
#